data_AF-A0A914YL39-F1
#
_entry.id   AF-A0A914YL39-F1
#
_cell.length_a   1.000
_cell.length_b   1.000
_cell.length_c   1.000
_cell.angle_alpha   90.00
_cell.angle_beta   90.00
_cell.angle_gamma   90.00
#
_symmetry.space_group_name_H-M   'P 1'
#
loop_
_entity.id
_entity.type
_entity.pdbx_description
1 polymer ?
#
loop_
_entity_poly.entity_id
_entity_poly.type
_entity_poly.pdbx_seq_one_letter_code
_entity_poly.pdbx_strand_id
1 'polypeptide(L)'
;MPKKLIDYVNDRGGKVRFFNVNQPDGEWGCLLHAFQSAVALEKKNNASLLSLHRLASENNDPDLTNLLEEFYLREQVIEIQEMTRKANQLRRIGAGLGEHIFDRELLQEMQQKK
;
A
#
# COMPACT_ATOMS: atom_id res chain seq x y z
N MET A 1 4.81 -5.87 5.32
CA MET A 1 4.22 -4.66 5.95
C MET A 1 4.05 -4.75 7.47
N PRO A 2 3.19 -5.60 8.08
CA PRO A 2 2.95 -5.52 9.53
C PRO A 2 4.06 -6.14 10.41
N LYS A 3 4.83 -7.10 9.89
CA LYS A 3 5.83 -7.83 10.68
C LYS A 3 6.91 -6.93 11.28
N LYS A 4 7.52 -6.02 10.50
CA LYS A 4 8.58 -5.14 11.04
C LYS A 4 8.04 -4.20 12.14
N LEU A 5 6.79 -3.73 12.06
CA LEU A 5 6.18 -2.95 13.15
C LEU A 5 5.94 -3.79 14.41
N ILE A 6 5.50 -5.04 14.25
CA ILE A 6 5.32 -5.98 15.37
C ILE A 6 6.67 -6.25 16.05
N ASP A 7 7.69 -6.58 15.25
CA ASP A 7 9.05 -6.86 15.73
C ASP A 7 9.61 -5.61 16.43
N TYR A 8 9.48 -4.43 15.81
CA TYR A 8 9.91 -3.15 16.38
C TYR A 8 9.27 -2.85 17.75
N VAL A 9 7.95 -3.05 17.89
CA VAL A 9 7.26 -2.86 19.17
C VAL A 9 7.78 -3.84 20.22
N ASN A 10 8.04 -5.09 19.84
CA ASN A 10 8.60 -6.08 20.76
C ASN A 10 10.04 -5.73 21.18
N ASP A 11 10.88 -5.28 20.24
CA ASP A 11 12.27 -4.90 20.50
C ASP A 11 12.38 -3.68 21.43
N ARG A 12 11.43 -2.75 21.35
CA ARG A 12 11.31 -1.59 22.25
C ARG A 12 10.66 -1.92 23.59
N GLY A 13 10.38 -3.20 23.88
CA GLY A 13 9.74 -3.66 25.11
C GLY A 13 8.24 -3.31 25.23
N GLY A 14 7.62 -2.94 24.11
CA GLY A 14 6.20 -2.63 24.02
C GLY A 14 5.32 -3.88 23.97
N LYS A 15 3.99 -3.67 24.03
CA LYS A 15 3.01 -4.76 23.95
C LYS A 15 2.16 -4.62 22.69
N VAL A 16 2.30 -5.58 21.78
CA VAL A 16 1.46 -5.68 20.57
C VAL A 16 0.05 -6.10 20.95
N ARG A 17 -0.95 -5.39 20.40
CA ARG A 17 -2.37 -5.76 20.51
C ARG A 17 -2.93 -5.97 19.10
N PHE A 18 -3.55 -7.12 18.90
CA PHE A 18 -4.22 -7.43 17.64
C PHE A 18 -5.67 -6.98 17.69
N PHE A 19 -6.13 -6.43 16.58
CA PHE A 19 -7.53 -6.05 16.35
C PHE A 19 -8.13 -6.92 15.27
N ASN A 20 -9.45 -7.02 15.26
CA ASN A 20 -10.17 -7.69 14.18
C ASN A 20 -9.94 -6.93 12.87
N VAL A 21 -9.59 -7.67 11.82
CA VAL A 21 -9.50 -7.14 10.46
C VAL A 21 -10.86 -7.31 9.82
N ASN A 22 -11.47 -6.20 9.39
CA ASN A 22 -12.75 -6.24 8.70
C ASN A 22 -12.61 -6.89 7.32
N GLN A 23 -13.66 -7.56 6.87
CA GLN A 23 -13.74 -8.09 5.51
C GLN A 23 -13.55 -6.94 4.50
N PRO A 24 -12.77 -7.15 3.41
CA PRO A 24 -12.67 -6.17 2.34
C PRO A 24 -14.02 -6.03 1.62
N ASP A 25 -14.20 -4.89 0.94
CA ASP A 25 -15.35 -4.70 0.06
C ASP A 25 -15.38 -5.80 -1.02
N GLY A 26 -16.53 -6.46 -1.20
CA GLY A 26 -16.61 -7.75 -1.86
C GLY A 26 -16.61 -7.74 -3.39
N GLU A 27 -16.97 -6.63 -4.04
CA GLU A 27 -17.08 -6.56 -5.50
C GLU A 27 -16.69 -5.16 -6.04
N TRP A 28 -15.76 -5.12 -7.00
CA TRP A 28 -15.34 -3.88 -7.68
C TRP A 28 -15.97 -3.71 -9.07
N GLY A 29 -16.56 -4.76 -9.64
CA GLY A 29 -17.25 -4.74 -10.93
C GLY A 29 -16.34 -4.71 -12.16
N CYS A 30 -15.26 -3.93 -12.17
CA CYS A 30 -14.28 -3.88 -13.25
C CYS A 30 -12.84 -3.62 -12.74
N LEU A 31 -11.85 -3.89 -13.61
CA LEU A 31 -10.43 -3.71 -13.32
C LEU A 31 -10.11 -2.26 -12.94
N LEU A 32 -10.71 -1.28 -13.63
CA LEU A 32 -10.50 0.13 -13.33
C LEU A 32 -10.90 0.48 -11.89
N HIS A 33 -12.07 0.05 -11.45
CA HIS A 33 -12.54 0.28 -10.08
C HIS A 33 -11.65 -0.44 -9.05
N ALA A 34 -11.22 -1.68 -9.34
CA ALA A 34 -10.31 -2.41 -8.45
C ALA A 34 -8.99 -1.63 -8.23
N PHE A 35 -8.38 -1.12 -9.30
CA PHE A 35 -7.16 -0.31 -9.20
C PHE A 35 -7.41 1.05 -8.52
N GLN A 36 -8.56 1.68 -8.72
CA GLN A 36 -8.92 2.91 -8.02
C GLN A 36 -9.09 2.69 -6.51
N SER A 37 -9.76 1.60 -6.12
CA SER A 37 -9.89 1.20 -4.72
C SER A 37 -8.53 0.89 -4.10
N ALA A 38 -7.63 0.22 -4.82
CA ALA A 38 -6.28 -0.02 -4.34
C ALA A 38 -5.48 1.27 -4.16
N VAL A 39 -5.54 2.23 -5.10
CA VAL A 39 -4.92 3.55 -4.94
C VAL A 39 -5.47 4.29 -3.72
N ALA A 40 -6.78 4.23 -3.49
CA ALA A 40 -7.40 4.85 -2.32
C ALA A 40 -6.92 4.20 -1.00
N LEU A 41 -6.79 2.87 -0.98
CA LEU A 41 -6.25 2.13 0.15
C LEU A 41 -4.79 2.51 0.44
N GLU A 42 -3.93 2.54 -0.58
CA GLU A 42 -2.52 2.91 -0.37
C GLU A 42 -2.36 4.36 0.08
N LYS A 43 -3.18 5.29 -0.44
CA LYS A 43 -3.19 6.67 0.09
C LYS A 43 -3.59 6.73 1.56
N LYS A 44 -4.54 5.90 1.99
CA LYS A 44 -4.96 5.79 3.40
C LYS A 44 -3.84 5.21 4.27
N ASN A 45 -3.14 4.18 3.78
CA ASN A 45 -1.99 3.59 4.46
C ASN A 45 -0.88 4.63 4.64
N ASN A 46 -0.50 5.32 3.56
CA ASN A 46 0.51 6.38 3.60
C ASN A 46 0.12 7.52 4.55
N ALA A 47 -1.14 7.97 4.55
CA ALA A 47 -1.62 8.99 5.49
C ALA A 47 -1.51 8.53 6.96
N SER A 48 -1.77 7.25 7.22
CA SER A 48 -1.62 6.66 8.56
C SER A 48 -0.15 6.63 8.99
N LEU A 49 0.75 6.26 8.08
CA LEU A 49 2.20 6.26 8.31
C LEU A 49 2.76 7.67 8.56
N LEU A 50 2.31 8.66 7.79
CA LEU A 50 2.69 10.07 8.00
C LEU A 50 2.19 10.61 9.33
N SER A 51 0.98 10.20 9.75
CA SER A 51 0.45 10.57 11.06
C SER A 51 1.28 9.96 12.20
N LEU A 52 1.72 8.70 12.04
CA LEU A 52 2.62 8.04 12.99
C LEU A 52 4.01 8.70 13.03
N HIS A 53 4.57 9.05 11.87
CA HIS A 53 5.85 9.74 11.76
C HIS A 53 5.80 11.12 12.44
N ARG A 54 4.72 11.88 12.23
CA ARG A 54 4.49 13.15 12.92
C ARG A 54 4.44 12.96 14.43
N LEU A 55 3.69 11.96 14.91
CA LEU A 55 3.61 11.68 16.35
C LEU A 55 4.99 11.31 16.94
N ALA A 56 5.76 10.48 16.23
CA ALA A 56 7.12 10.13 16.64
C ALA A 56 8.02 11.37 16.73
N SER A 57 7.93 12.25 15.73
CA SER A 57 8.66 13.53 15.70
C SER A 57 8.27 14.45 16.86
N GLU A 58 6.97 14.60 17.14
CA GLU A 58 6.44 15.40 18.26
C GLU A 58 6.88 14.87 19.63
N ASN A 59 7.14 13.56 19.73
CA ASN A 59 7.64 12.90 20.95
C ASN A 59 9.17 12.76 21.00
N ASN A 60 9.90 13.31 20.02
CA ASN A 60 11.36 13.17 19.90
C ASN A 60 11.83 11.71 19.89
N ASP A 61 11.17 10.84 19.12
CA ASP A 61 11.59 9.44 18.90
C ASP A 61 12.30 9.29 17.55
N PRO A 62 13.62 9.58 17.45
CA PRO A 62 14.36 9.56 16.19
C PRO A 62 14.48 8.16 15.58
N ASP A 63 14.44 7.13 16.43
CA ASP A 63 14.55 5.74 16.02
C ASP A 63 13.28 5.28 15.28
N LEU A 64 12.09 5.64 15.79
CA LEU A 64 10.83 5.37 15.10
C LEU A 64 10.71 6.16 13.79
N THR A 65 11.11 7.44 13.77
CA THR A 65 11.09 8.21 12.52
C THR A 65 12.00 7.61 11.46
N ASN A 66 13.21 7.16 11.83
CA ASN A 66 14.14 6.51 10.91
C ASN A 66 13.57 5.19 10.35
N LEU A 67 13.00 4.34 11.21
CA LEU A 67 12.34 3.10 10.79
C LEU A 67 11.25 3.35 9.73
N LEU A 68 10.41 4.37 9.96
CA LEU A 68 9.32 4.71 9.04
C LEU A 68 9.83 5.24 7.70
N GLU A 69 10.86 6.08 7.71
CA GLU A 69 11.47 6.63 6.50
C GLU A 69 12.17 5.56 5.65
N GLU A 70 12.95 4.69 6.30
CA GLU A 70 13.76 3.67 5.63
C GLU A 70 12.90 2.57 5.01
N PHE A 71 11.90 2.07 5.75
CA PHE A 71 11.20 0.85 5.37
C PHE A 71 9.78 1.05 4.83
N TYR A 72 9.18 2.24 4.97
CA TYR A 72 7.75 2.40 4.69
C TYR A 72 7.43 3.58 3.78
N LEU A 73 7.86 4.79 4.15
CA LEU A 73 7.44 6.01 3.46
C LEU A 73 7.91 6.04 2.00
N ARG A 74 9.14 5.56 1.72
CA ARG A 74 9.65 5.47 0.34
C ARG A 74 8.91 4.43 -0.49
N GLU A 75 8.64 3.26 0.08
CA GLU A 75 7.92 2.17 -0.60
C GLU A 75 6.52 2.63 -1.00
N GLN A 76 5.80 3.28 -0.08
CA GLN A 76 4.45 3.77 -0.32
C GLN A 76 4.36 4.79 -1.45
N VAL A 77 5.35 5.69 -1.59
CA VAL A 77 5.40 6.62 -2.72
C VAL A 77 5.53 5.87 -4.06
N ILE A 78 6.37 4.83 -4.11
CA ILE A 78 6.58 4.02 -5.31
C ILE A 78 5.31 3.21 -5.64
N GLU A 79 4.70 2.58 -4.65
CA GLU A 79 3.48 1.78 -4.80
C GLU A 79 2.30 2.64 -5.28
N ILE A 80 2.08 3.80 -4.66
CA ILE A 80 1.03 4.74 -5.07
C ILE A 80 1.27 5.19 -6.52
N GLN A 81 2.51 5.47 -6.91
CA GLN A 81 2.84 5.86 -8.27
C GLN A 81 2.56 4.73 -9.27
N GLU A 82 3.00 3.50 -8.98
CA GLU A 82 2.77 2.33 -9.84
C GLU A 82 1.27 2.06 -10.03
N MET A 83 0.51 2.03 -8.94
CA MET A 83 -0.92 1.77 -8.97
C MET A 83 -1.69 2.89 -9.66
N THR A 84 -1.31 4.16 -9.45
CA THR A 84 -1.91 5.30 -10.14
C THR A 84 -1.62 5.27 -11.65
N ARG A 85 -0.41 4.86 -12.05
CA ARG A 85 -0.05 4.68 -13.47
C ARG A 85 -0.91 3.60 -14.11
N LYS A 86 -1.06 2.45 -13.45
CA LYS A 86 -1.89 1.32 -13.90
C LYS A 86 -3.37 1.72 -14.03
N ALA A 87 -3.94 2.40 -13.04
CA ALA A 87 -5.30 2.93 -13.09
C ALA A 87 -5.49 3.91 -14.27
N ASN A 88 -4.53 4.80 -14.52
CA ASN A 88 -4.58 5.72 -15.65
C ASN A 88 -4.49 5.00 -17.00
N GLN A 89 -3.70 3.94 -17.11
CA GLN A 89 -3.62 3.11 -18.33
C GLN A 89 -4.96 2.42 -18.60
N LEU A 90 -5.57 1.79 -17.59
CA LEU A 90 -6.90 1.18 -17.67
C LEU A 90 -7.96 2.19 -18.13
N ARG A 91 -7.93 3.41 -17.58
CA ARG A 91 -8.85 4.49 -17.98
C ARG A 91 -8.71 4.87 -19.47
N ARG A 92 -7.51 4.78 -20.03
CA ARG A 92 -7.27 5.13 -21.46
C ARG A 92 -7.65 4.01 -22.42
N ILE A 93 -7.35 2.76 -22.07
CA ILE A 93 -7.59 1.62 -22.97
C ILE A 93 -9.07 1.22 -23.01
N GLY A 94 -9.84 1.51 -21.96
CA GLY A 94 -11.25 1.18 -21.88
C GLY A 94 -11.52 -0.31 -21.70
N ALA A 95 -12.81 -0.66 -21.62
CA ALA A 95 -13.26 -2.02 -21.34
C ALA A 95 -13.09 -2.98 -22.54
N GLY A 96 -13.13 -4.29 -22.26
CA GLY A 96 -13.11 -5.34 -23.29
C GLY A 96 -11.70 -5.79 -23.66
N LEU A 97 -11.30 -5.63 -24.93
CA LEU A 97 -10.00 -6.12 -25.40
C LEU A 97 -8.82 -5.44 -24.69
N GLY A 98 -8.95 -4.14 -24.37
CA GLY A 98 -7.93 -3.40 -23.62
C GLY A 98 -7.69 -3.99 -22.23
N GLU A 99 -8.77 -4.27 -21.49
CA GLU A 99 -8.71 -4.93 -20.17
C GLU A 99 -8.08 -6.33 -20.26
N HIS A 100 -8.42 -7.12 -21.28
CA HIS A 100 -7.84 -8.45 -21.46
C HIS A 100 -6.33 -8.41 -21.73
N ILE A 101 -5.86 -7.48 -22.57
CA ILE A 101 -4.43 -7.30 -22.85
C ILE A 101 -3.71 -6.84 -21.58
N PHE A 102 -4.28 -5.88 -20.85
CA PHE A 102 -3.73 -5.39 -19.59
C PHE A 102 -3.60 -6.50 -18.55
N ASP A 103 -4.63 -7.34 -18.40
CA ASP A 103 -4.62 -8.48 -17.48
C ASP A 103 -3.48 -9.47 -17.83
N ARG A 104 -3.30 -9.77 -19.13
CA ARG A 104 -2.22 -10.64 -19.59
C ARG A 104 -0.83 -10.05 -19.32
N GLU A 105 -0.64 -8.75 -19.57
CA GLU A 105 0.61 -8.04 -19.28
C GLU A 105 0.92 -8.05 -17.78
N LEU A 106 -0.10 -7.77 -16.95
CA LEU A 106 0.03 -7.80 -15.49
C LEU A 106 0.44 -9.19 -14.99
N LEU A 107 -0.16 -10.25 -15.52
CA LEU A 107 0.21 -11.63 -15.18
C LEU A 107 1.68 -11.94 -15.52
N GLN A 108 2.18 -11.44 -16.64
CA GLN A 108 3.59 -11.60 -17.03
C GLN A 108 4.53 -10.82 -16.11
N GLU A 109 4.20 -9.58 -15.75
CA GLU A 109 4.95 -8.78 -14.77
C GLU A 109 5.05 -9.51 -13.42
N MET A 110 3.94 -10.10 -12.96
CA MET A 110 3.90 -10.85 -11.70
C MET A 110 4.73 -12.13 -11.72
N GLN A 111 4.89 -12.77 -12.88
CA GLN A 111 5.74 -13.96 -13.03
C GLN A 111 7.23 -13.60 -13.03
N GLN A 112 7.60 -12.43 -13.52
CA GLN A 112 8.99 -11.95 -13.55
C GLN A 112 9.48 -11.41 -12.20
N LYS A 113 8.56 -10.99 -11.32
CA LYS A 113 8.86 -10.54 -9.95
C LYS A 113 8.98 -11.68 -8.92
N LYS A 114 8.81 -12.95 -9.33
CA LYS A 114 9.03 -14.14 -8.49
C LYS A 114 10.46 -14.65 -8.63
#